data_AF-A0A2P4RET7-F1
#
_entry.id   AF-A0A2P4RET7-F1
#
_cell.length_a   1.000
_cell.length_b   1.000
_cell.length_c   1.000
_cell.angle_alpha   90.00
_cell.angle_beta   90.00
_cell.angle_gamma   90.00
#
_symmetry.space_group_name_H-M   'P 1'
#
loop_
_entity.id
_entity.type
_entity.pdbx_description
1 polymer ?
#
loop_
_entity_poly.entity_id
_entity_poly.type
_entity_poly.pdbx_seq_one_letter_code
_entity_poly.pdbx_strand_id
1 'polypeptide(L)'
;MRGACAIAMPLALALMASLPAMAGTLEACRAAQPEVGNVAQCVQTARKAAQAELASAESTRRTALRARIAANKSMDRGAAMAFDRTVRAHQLYRQAECDLSRRLARNTPDADLAEAACEADLSRERIGALRDAAQPATPAAAPAAPN
;
A
#
# COMPACT_ATOMS: atom_id res chain seq x y z
N MET A 1 -43.24 -19.16 -42.05
CA MET A 1 -42.74 -17.80 -41.77
C MET A 1 -42.52 -17.68 -40.26
N ARG A 2 -41.32 -17.22 -39.88
CA ARG A 2 -40.92 -16.67 -38.56
C ARG A 2 -40.90 -17.63 -37.37
N GLY A 3 -39.77 -18.33 -37.23
CA GLY A 3 -39.30 -18.88 -35.96
C GLY A 3 -38.85 -17.76 -35.02
N ALA A 4 -39.26 -17.85 -33.76
CA ALA A 4 -38.89 -16.91 -32.71
C ALA A 4 -37.46 -17.19 -32.23
N CYS A 5 -36.61 -16.17 -32.33
CA CYS A 5 -35.27 -16.11 -31.75
C CYS A 5 -35.39 -16.07 -30.22
N ALA A 6 -35.00 -17.15 -29.53
CA ALA A 6 -34.72 -17.12 -28.10
C ALA A 6 -33.24 -16.74 -27.92
N ILE A 7 -32.99 -15.46 -27.64
CA ILE A 7 -31.65 -14.95 -27.31
C ILE A 7 -31.33 -15.42 -25.89
N ALA A 8 -30.44 -16.40 -25.79
CA ALA A 8 -29.82 -16.79 -24.54
C ALA A 8 -28.83 -15.69 -24.12
N MET A 9 -29.21 -14.87 -23.14
CA MET A 9 -28.26 -14.02 -22.41
C MET A 9 -27.46 -14.91 -21.44
N PRO A 10 -26.13 -14.97 -21.52
CA PRO A 10 -25.35 -15.56 -20.45
C PRO A 10 -25.35 -14.59 -19.27
N LEU A 11 -25.74 -15.10 -18.10
CA LEU A 11 -25.47 -14.47 -16.80
C LEU A 11 -23.97 -14.14 -16.75
N ALA A 12 -23.64 -12.85 -16.83
CA ALA A 12 -22.35 -12.37 -16.40
C ALA A 12 -22.30 -12.49 -14.87
N LEU A 13 -21.91 -13.67 -14.38
CA LEU A 13 -21.44 -13.82 -13.00
C LEU A 13 -20.20 -12.93 -12.86
N ALA A 14 -20.42 -11.78 -12.24
CA ALA A 14 -19.38 -10.92 -11.74
C ALA A 14 -18.44 -11.78 -10.88
N LEU A 15 -17.25 -12.06 -11.42
CA LEU A 15 -16.10 -12.43 -10.62
C LEU A 15 -15.81 -11.23 -9.71
N MET A 16 -16.50 -11.18 -8.57
CA MET A 16 -15.96 -10.53 -7.39
C MET A 16 -14.72 -11.33 -7.01
N ALA A 17 -13.63 -11.06 -7.71
CA ALA A 17 -12.30 -11.26 -7.16
C ALA A 17 -12.27 -10.36 -5.92
N SER A 18 -12.69 -10.94 -4.79
CA SER A 18 -12.31 -10.49 -3.48
C SER A 18 -10.79 -10.46 -3.47
N LEU A 19 -10.22 -9.31 -3.83
CA LEU A 19 -9.04 -8.82 -3.15
C LEU A 19 -9.29 -9.18 -1.68
N PRO A 20 -8.39 -9.94 -1.01
CA PRO A 20 -8.48 -9.99 0.43
C PRO A 20 -8.51 -8.52 0.82
N ALA A 21 -9.65 -8.04 1.32
CA ALA A 21 -9.68 -6.80 2.05
C ALA A 21 -8.65 -7.07 3.13
N MET A 22 -7.43 -6.56 2.94
CA MET A 22 -6.32 -6.79 3.84
C MET A 22 -6.87 -6.29 5.16
N ALA A 23 -7.24 -7.23 6.03
CA ALA A 23 -7.77 -6.89 7.33
C ALA A 23 -6.74 -5.93 7.93
N GLY A 24 -7.18 -4.74 8.32
CA GLY A 24 -6.31 -3.73 8.89
C GLY A 24 -5.50 -4.33 10.03
N THR A 25 -4.38 -3.71 10.38
CA THR A 25 -3.48 -4.24 11.42
C THR A 25 -4.25 -4.56 12.71
N LEU A 26 -5.27 -3.76 13.04
CA LEU A 26 -6.12 -3.99 14.20
C LEU A 26 -6.95 -5.27 14.08
N GLU A 27 -7.66 -5.47 12.96
CA GLU A 27 -8.44 -6.69 12.70
C GLU A 27 -7.56 -7.94 12.66
N ALA A 28 -6.39 -7.85 12.02
CA ALA A 28 -5.42 -8.94 11.98
C ALA A 28 -4.91 -9.30 13.38
N CYS A 29 -4.61 -8.30 14.22
CA CYS A 29 -4.18 -8.52 15.60
C CYS A 29 -5.29 -9.12 16.47
N ARG A 30 -6.56 -8.77 16.24
CA ARG A 30 -7.70 -9.41 16.93
C ARG A 30 -7.88 -10.87 16.48
N ALA A 31 -7.80 -11.13 15.19
CA ALA A 31 -7.97 -12.48 14.64
C ALA A 31 -6.85 -13.44 15.08
N ALA A 32 -5.63 -12.94 15.29
CA ALA A 32 -4.50 -13.73 15.74
C ALA A 32 -4.54 -14.09 17.25
N GLN A 33 -5.52 -13.62 18.01
CA GLN A 33 -5.54 -13.68 19.49
C GLN A 33 -6.66 -14.55 20.09
N PRO A 34 -6.62 -15.89 19.97
CA PRO A 34 -7.30 -16.77 20.92
C PRO A 34 -6.41 -17.28 22.07
N GLU A 35 -5.07 -17.27 21.95
CA GLU A 35 -4.22 -18.03 22.89
C GLU A 35 -3.14 -17.23 23.66
N VAL A 36 -2.56 -16.11 23.20
CA VAL A 36 -1.48 -15.45 23.98
C VAL A 36 -1.29 -13.96 23.64
N GLY A 37 -1.76 -13.04 24.49
CA GLY A 37 -1.17 -11.69 24.65
C GLY A 37 -1.84 -10.48 23.99
N ASN A 38 -2.48 -9.63 24.81
CA ASN A 38 -2.88 -8.23 24.58
C ASN A 38 -2.79 -7.69 23.13
N VAL A 39 -3.93 -7.49 22.47
CA VAL A 39 -4.07 -6.86 21.13
C VAL A 39 -3.22 -5.58 21.00
N ALA A 40 -3.11 -4.78 22.07
CA ALA A 40 -2.27 -3.59 22.09
C ALA A 40 -0.79 -3.89 21.79
N GLN A 41 -0.25 -4.96 22.36
CA GLN A 41 1.14 -5.37 22.12
C GLN A 41 1.35 -5.85 20.69
N CYS A 42 0.38 -6.58 20.12
CA CYS A 42 0.42 -6.95 18.71
C CYS A 42 0.45 -5.71 17.81
N VAL A 43 -0.45 -4.75 18.03
CA VAL A 43 -0.53 -3.52 17.24
C VAL A 43 0.75 -2.69 17.35
N GLN A 44 1.31 -2.51 18.55
CA GLN A 44 2.56 -1.76 18.73
C GLN A 44 3.75 -2.46 18.07
N THR A 45 3.81 -3.79 18.13
CA THR A 45 4.85 -4.57 17.45
C THR A 45 4.74 -4.42 15.93
N ALA A 46 3.53 -4.53 15.39
CA ALA A 46 3.25 -4.34 13.97
C ALA A 46 3.64 -2.93 13.50
N ARG A 47 3.28 -1.90 14.27
CA ARG A 47 3.68 -0.50 14.01
C ARG A 47 5.20 -0.35 13.95
N LYS A 48 5.91 -0.83 14.97
CA LYS A 48 7.38 -0.72 15.04
C LYS A 48 8.05 -1.42 13.87
N ALA A 49 7.59 -2.64 13.55
CA ALA A 49 8.11 -3.40 12.42
C ALA A 49 7.87 -2.67 11.09
N ALA A 50 6.66 -2.19 10.85
CA ALA A 50 6.30 -1.48 9.62
C ALA A 50 7.09 -0.16 9.45
N GLN A 51 7.30 0.60 10.54
CA GLN A 51 8.11 1.82 10.48
C GLN A 51 9.58 1.54 10.17
N ALA A 52 10.16 0.49 10.77
CA ALA A 52 11.55 0.09 10.49
C ALA A 52 11.72 -0.39 9.04
N GLU A 53 10.77 -1.20 8.55
CA GLU A 53 10.76 -1.68 7.17
C GLU A 53 10.57 -0.54 6.17
N LEU A 54 9.71 0.43 6.47
CA LEU A 54 9.50 1.61 5.63
C LEU A 54 10.79 2.43 5.52
N ALA A 55 11.46 2.71 6.64
CA ALA A 55 12.73 3.44 6.63
C ALA A 55 13.80 2.71 5.80
N SER A 56 13.86 1.38 5.90
CA SER A 56 14.74 0.54 5.09
C SER A 56 14.39 0.59 3.60
N ALA A 57 13.10 0.48 3.24
CA ALA A 57 12.63 0.54 1.87
C ALA A 57 12.91 1.91 1.20
N GLU A 58 12.68 3.00 1.93
CA GLU A 58 13.00 4.35 1.47
C GLU A 58 14.50 4.54 1.29
N SER A 59 15.33 4.08 2.23
CA SER A 59 16.79 4.13 2.12
C SER A 59 17.29 3.36 0.90
N THR A 60 16.79 2.14 0.71
CA THR A 60 17.10 1.29 -0.45
C THR A 60 16.73 2.01 -1.74
N ARG A 61 15.54 2.62 -1.80
CA ARG A 61 15.10 3.38 -2.98
C ARG A 61 15.97 4.59 -3.26
N ARG A 62 16.38 5.36 -2.24
CA ARG A 62 17.32 6.48 -2.40
C ARG A 62 18.64 6.01 -2.98
N THR A 63 19.20 4.93 -2.45
CA THR A 63 20.49 4.37 -2.92
C THR A 63 20.39 3.90 -4.37
N ALA A 64 19.34 3.15 -4.71
CA ALA A 64 19.10 2.69 -6.08
C ALA A 64 18.93 3.88 -7.05
N LEU A 65 18.19 4.92 -6.65
CA LEU A 65 18.00 6.11 -7.47
C LEU A 65 19.31 6.87 -7.70
N ARG A 66 20.12 7.07 -6.66
CA ARG A 66 21.45 7.69 -6.78
C ARG A 66 22.38 6.90 -7.71
N ALA A 67 22.39 5.58 -7.60
CA ALA A 67 23.17 4.71 -8.49
C ALA A 67 22.71 4.86 -9.95
N ARG A 68 21.40 4.91 -10.21
CA ARG A 68 20.85 5.15 -11.56
C ARG A 68 21.22 6.54 -12.11
N ILE A 69 21.18 7.59 -11.30
CA ILE A 69 21.60 8.95 -11.70
C ILE A 69 23.09 8.96 -12.05
N ALA A 70 23.92 8.27 -11.26
CA ALA A 70 25.36 8.18 -11.52
C ALA A 70 25.66 7.40 -12.81
N ALA A 71 24.92 6.33 -13.07
CA ALA A 71 25.10 5.49 -14.26
C ALA A 71 24.55 6.14 -15.55
N ASN A 72 23.49 6.95 -15.46
CA ASN A 72 22.86 7.57 -16.62
C ASN A 72 22.92 9.10 -16.59
N LYS A 73 23.85 9.66 -17.39
CA LYS A 73 24.07 11.11 -17.49
C LYS A 73 22.88 11.91 -18.04
N SER A 74 21.92 11.28 -18.74
CA SER A 74 20.71 11.95 -19.23
C SER A 74 19.58 12.02 -18.21
N MET A 75 19.71 11.32 -17.07
CA MET A 75 18.67 11.29 -16.05
C MET A 75 18.68 12.58 -15.21
N ASP A 76 17.49 13.11 -14.92
CA ASP A 76 17.35 14.33 -14.14
C ASP A 76 17.94 14.17 -12.72
N ARG A 77 18.93 15.00 -12.41
CA ARG A 77 19.57 15.04 -11.08
C ARG A 77 18.59 15.46 -9.99
N GLY A 78 17.53 16.18 -10.34
CA GLY A 78 16.43 16.56 -9.46
C GLY A 78 15.56 15.39 -8.99
N ALA A 79 15.67 14.21 -9.61
CA ALA A 79 14.86 13.04 -9.26
C ALA A 79 15.07 12.58 -7.81
N ALA A 80 16.29 12.65 -7.28
CA ALA A 80 16.58 12.30 -5.89
C ALA A 80 15.86 13.24 -4.91
N MET A 81 15.92 14.55 -5.18
CA MET A 81 15.21 15.56 -4.37
C MET A 81 13.69 15.39 -4.49
N ALA A 82 13.18 15.06 -5.68
CA ALA A 82 11.77 14.77 -5.87
C ALA A 82 11.33 13.57 -5.03
N PHE A 83 12.13 12.50 -5.00
CA PHE A 83 11.85 11.35 -4.14
C PHE A 83 11.82 11.73 -2.66
N ASP A 84 12.81 12.50 -2.17
CA ASP A 84 12.82 12.95 -0.77
C ASP A 84 11.60 13.81 -0.41
N ARG A 85 11.10 14.62 -1.34
CA ARG A 85 9.81 15.32 -1.16
C ARG A 85 8.64 14.36 -1.03
N THR A 86 8.61 13.26 -1.81
CA THR A 86 7.55 12.24 -1.67
C THR A 86 7.59 11.55 -0.31
N VAL A 87 8.78 11.29 0.23
CA VAL A 87 8.95 10.71 1.57
C VAL A 87 8.37 11.65 2.62
N ARG A 88 8.74 12.93 2.58
CA ARG A 88 8.23 13.93 3.53
C ARG A 88 6.71 14.12 3.40
N ALA A 89 6.18 14.17 2.18
CA ALA A 89 4.74 14.27 1.93
C ALA A 89 3.98 13.07 2.52
N HIS A 90 4.50 11.85 2.32
CA HIS A 90 3.91 10.65 2.89
C HIS A 90 3.93 10.67 4.43
N GLN A 91 5.03 11.13 5.04
CA GLN A 91 5.10 11.26 6.50
C GLN A 91 4.02 12.19 7.06
N LEU A 92 3.80 13.35 6.41
CA LEU A 92 2.77 14.31 6.81
C LEU A 92 1.36 13.74 6.61
N TYR A 93 1.13 13.08 5.46
CA TYR A 93 -0.13 12.39 5.18
C TYR A 93 -0.46 11.36 6.26
N ARG A 94 0.48 10.45 6.57
CA ARG A 94 0.30 9.44 7.61
C ARG A 94 -0.01 10.05 8.98
N GLN A 95 0.67 11.13 9.35
CA GLN A 95 0.40 11.81 10.63
C GLN A 95 -1.02 12.38 10.68
N ALA A 96 -1.47 13.03 9.61
CA ALA A 96 -2.81 13.63 9.55
C ALA A 96 -3.91 12.57 9.55
N GLU A 97 -3.77 11.53 8.71
CA GLU A 97 -4.75 10.44 8.60
C GLU A 97 -4.87 9.61 9.88
N CYS A 98 -3.74 9.36 10.57
CA CYS A 98 -3.79 8.57 11.80
C CYS A 98 -4.27 9.38 13.01
N ASP A 99 -4.04 10.70 13.05
CA ASP A 99 -4.72 11.57 14.02
C ASP A 99 -6.25 11.60 13.77
N LEU A 100 -6.68 11.68 12.50
CA LEU A 100 -8.09 11.58 12.14
C LEU A 100 -8.68 10.25 12.60
N SER A 101 -8.00 9.14 12.30
CA SER A 101 -8.42 7.78 12.69
C SER A 101 -8.62 7.66 14.21
N ARG A 102 -7.69 8.20 15.01
CA ARG A 102 -7.83 8.28 16.47
C ARG A 102 -9.06 9.05 16.91
N ARG A 103 -9.29 10.23 16.32
CA ARG A 103 -10.43 11.11 16.67
C ARG A 103 -11.77 10.47 16.33
N LEU A 104 -11.84 9.72 15.25
CA LEU A 104 -13.02 8.94 14.87
C LEU A 104 -13.26 7.78 15.85
N ALA A 105 -12.20 7.14 16.32
CA ALA A 105 -12.26 6.04 17.29
C ALA A 105 -12.41 6.47 18.76
N ARG A 106 -12.43 7.76 19.09
CA ARG A 106 -12.35 8.28 20.48
C ARG A 106 -13.35 7.69 21.49
N ASN A 107 -14.48 7.16 21.03
CA ASN A 107 -15.54 6.57 21.87
C ASN A 107 -15.62 5.04 21.75
N THR A 108 -14.61 4.40 21.16
CA THR A 108 -14.54 2.95 21.02
C THR A 108 -13.49 2.36 21.98
N PRO A 109 -13.57 1.07 22.30
CA PRO A 109 -12.58 0.38 23.12
C PRO A 109 -11.15 0.41 22.54
N ASP A 110 -11.00 0.77 21.26
CA ASP A 110 -9.74 0.76 20.54
C ASP A 110 -9.20 2.16 20.25
N ALA A 111 -9.73 3.19 20.93
CA ALA A 111 -9.31 4.59 20.75
C ALA A 111 -7.77 4.74 20.81
N ASP A 112 -7.13 4.04 21.74
CA ASP A 112 -5.69 4.07 21.97
C ASP A 112 -4.88 3.23 20.95
N LEU A 113 -5.56 2.37 20.17
CA LEU A 113 -4.95 1.47 19.19
C LEU A 113 -5.14 1.94 17.75
N ALA A 114 -6.18 2.73 17.48
CA ALA A 114 -6.55 3.17 16.14
C ALA A 114 -5.42 3.94 15.43
N GLU A 115 -4.75 4.86 16.13
CA GLU A 115 -3.60 5.60 15.57
C GLU A 115 -2.46 4.67 15.21
N ALA A 116 -2.09 3.76 16.11
CA ALA A 116 -0.98 2.85 15.93
C ALA A 116 -1.24 1.82 14.82
N ALA A 117 -2.47 1.33 14.70
CA ALA A 117 -2.88 0.44 13.62
C ALA A 117 -2.84 1.16 12.27
N CYS A 118 -3.42 2.38 12.19
CA CYS A 118 -3.35 3.22 10.99
C CYS A 118 -1.89 3.46 10.55
N GLU A 119 -1.00 3.78 11.48
CA GLU A 119 0.40 4.01 11.14
C GLU A 119 1.08 2.78 10.56
N ALA A 120 0.76 1.59 11.08
CA ALA A 120 1.27 0.32 10.58
C ALA A 120 0.75 0.06 9.15
N ASP A 121 -0.56 0.25 8.93
CA ASP A 121 -1.22 -0.01 7.65
C ASP A 121 -0.71 0.93 6.55
N LEU A 122 -0.72 2.25 6.77
CA LEU A 122 -0.20 3.21 5.80
C LEU A 122 1.30 3.02 5.53
N SER A 123 2.07 2.58 6.53
CA SER A 123 3.48 2.25 6.31
C SER A 123 3.64 1.02 5.41
N ARG A 124 2.83 -0.02 5.58
CA ARG A 124 2.82 -1.22 4.73
C ARG A 124 2.39 -0.92 3.29
N GLU A 125 1.35 -0.11 3.12
CA GLU A 125 0.91 0.35 1.79
C GLU A 125 2.05 1.07 1.06
N ARG A 126 2.74 1.99 1.77
CA ARG A 126 3.88 2.70 1.19
C ARG A 126 5.04 1.78 0.87
N ILE A 127 5.33 0.80 1.71
CA ILE A 127 6.35 -0.23 1.42
C ILE A 127 6.00 -0.97 0.12
N GLY A 128 4.74 -1.38 -0.05
CA GLY A 128 4.26 -2.01 -1.29
C GLY A 128 4.50 -1.12 -2.50
N ALA A 129 4.05 0.14 -2.45
CA ALA A 129 4.27 1.10 -3.53
C ALA A 129 5.75 1.35 -3.86
N LEU A 130 6.63 1.37 -2.84
CA LEU A 130 8.08 1.52 -3.04
C LEU A 130 8.70 0.29 -3.72
N ARG A 131 8.21 -0.91 -3.42
CA ARG A 131 8.63 -2.17 -4.05
C ARG A 131 8.17 -2.26 -5.49
N ASP A 132 6.91 -1.95 -5.76
CA ASP A 132 6.35 -1.97 -7.11
C ASP A 132 7.06 -0.97 -8.02
N ALA A 133 7.32 0.25 -7.52
CA ALA A 133 8.07 1.26 -8.25
C ALA A 133 9.55 0.88 -8.48
N ALA A 134 10.09 -0.12 -7.78
CA ALA A 134 11.43 -0.65 -7.96
C ALA A 134 11.52 -1.74 -9.04
N GLN A 135 10.39 -2.31 -9.46
CA GLN A 135 10.36 -3.22 -10.59
C GLN A 135 10.71 -2.45 -11.89
N PRO A 136 11.53 -3.03 -12.78
CA PRO A 136 11.80 -2.42 -14.07
C PRO A 136 10.49 -2.28 -14.84
N ALA A 137 10.20 -1.09 -15.36
CA ALA A 137 9.06 -0.89 -16.23
C ALA A 137 9.28 -1.71 -17.50
N THR A 138 8.53 -2.80 -17.67
CA THR A 138 8.42 -3.48 -18.97
C THR A 138 7.81 -2.47 -19.94
N PRO A 139 8.49 -2.09 -21.02
CA PRO A 139 7.90 -1.22 -22.02
C PRO A 139 6.62 -1.89 -22.55
N ALA A 140 5.51 -1.16 -22.57
CA ALA A 140 4.30 -1.65 -23.23
C ALA A 140 4.66 -1.97 -24.69
N ALA A 141 4.40 -3.21 -25.12
CA ALA A 141 4.65 -3.62 -26.50
C ALA A 141 3.87 -2.68 -27.43
N ALA A 142 4.58 -2.09 -28.41
CA ALA A 142 3.95 -1.24 -29.40
C ALA A 142 2.85 -2.03 -30.14
N PRO A 143 1.69 -1.41 -30.41
CA PRO A 143 0.63 -2.09 -31.15
C PRO A 143 1.15 -2.53 -32.51
N ALA A 144 0.90 -3.80 -32.87
CA ALA A 144 1.28 -4.32 -34.17
C ALA A 144 0.59 -3.49 -35.27
N ALA A 145 1.37 -3.01 -36.24
CA ALA A 145 0.84 -2.31 -37.39
C ALA A 145 -0.10 -3.26 -38.17
N PRO A 146 -1.31 -2.83 -38.56
CA PRO A 146 -2.16 -3.62 -39.43
C PRO A 146 -1.53 -3.68 -40.84
N ASN A 147 -1.45 -4.89 -41.39
CA ASN A 147 -1.04 -5.14 -42.78
C ASN A 147 -2.09 -4.65 -43.78
#